data_AF-A0A2V1HLW5-F1
#
_entry.id   AF-A0A2V1HLW5-F1
#
_cell.length_a   1.000
_cell.length_b   1.000
_cell.length_c   1.000
_cell.angle_alpha   90.00
_cell.angle_beta   90.00
_cell.angle_gamma   90.00
#
_symmetry.space_group_name_H-M   'P 1'
#
loop_
_entity.id
_entity.type
_entity.pdbx_description
1 polymer ?
#
loop_
_entity_poly.entity_id
_entity_poly.type
_entity_poly.pdbx_seq_one_letter_code
_entity_poly.pdbx_strand_id
1 'polypeptide(L)'
;MIDWLSLLTVAVVALVASCVLVALFATGIKLFSTPPPDVAYTGSARDDETDDVAGSTRPLAATIGGIACFALAALGVLYGVYLIVPALHG
;
A
#
# COMPACT_ATOMS: atom_id res chain seq x y z
N MET A 1 -11.40 3.85 -38.86
CA MET A 1 -10.05 4.42 -38.64
C MET A 1 -9.72 4.23 -37.18
N ILE A 2 -8.55 3.67 -36.84
CA ILE A 2 -8.20 3.38 -35.44
C ILE A 2 -7.91 4.69 -34.72
N ASP A 3 -8.45 4.85 -33.52
CA ASP A 3 -8.20 6.03 -32.72
C ASP A 3 -6.96 5.80 -31.85
N TRP A 4 -5.79 6.14 -32.40
CA TRP A 4 -4.50 6.01 -31.72
C TRP A 4 -4.45 6.78 -30.39
N LEU A 5 -5.21 7.88 -30.28
CA LEU A 5 -5.24 8.69 -29.07
C LEU A 5 -5.95 7.96 -27.93
N SER A 6 -7.07 7.30 -28.22
CA SER A 6 -7.82 6.49 -27.24
C SER A 6 -7.02 5.29 -26.70
N LEU A 7 -6.17 4.68 -27.53
CA LEU A 7 -5.28 3.61 -27.05
C LEU A 7 -4.19 4.14 -26.12
N LEU A 8 -3.62 5.30 -26.45
CA LEU A 8 -2.57 5.93 -25.64
C LEU A 8 -3.10 6.37 -24.27
N THR A 9 -4.33 6.91 -24.20
CA THR A 9 -4.93 7.32 -22.92
C THR A 9 -5.13 6.13 -21.99
N VAL A 10 -5.68 5.02 -22.47
CA VAL A 10 -5.86 3.80 -21.65
C VAL A 10 -4.51 3.26 -21.17
N ALA A 11 -3.49 3.25 -22.04
CA ALA A 11 -2.16 2.81 -21.67
C ALA A 11 -1.56 3.66 -20.54
N VAL A 12 -1.67 4.99 -20.64
CA VAL A 12 -1.16 5.91 -19.60
C VAL A 12 -1.97 5.77 -18.31
N VAL A 13 -3.31 5.73 -18.39
CA VAL A 13 -4.16 5.60 -17.20
C VAL A 13 -3.91 4.29 -16.48
N ALA A 14 -3.81 3.17 -17.20
CA ALA A 14 -3.52 1.86 -16.62
C ALA A 14 -2.14 1.84 -15.95
N LEU A 15 -1.12 2.41 -16.61
CA LEU A 15 0.24 2.48 -16.06
C LEU A 15 0.27 3.32 -14.77
N VAL A 16 -0.30 4.53 -14.80
CA VAL A 16 -0.34 5.44 -13.65
C VAL A 16 -1.13 4.82 -12.51
N ALA A 17 -2.31 4.25 -12.78
CA ALA A 17 -3.12 3.58 -11.76
C ALA A 17 -2.38 2.41 -11.11
N SER A 18 -1.67 1.60 -11.91
CA SER A 18 -0.84 0.52 -11.41
C SER A 18 0.28 1.04 -10.50
N CYS A 19 1.05 2.04 -10.94
CA CYS A 19 2.10 2.64 -10.14
C CYS A 19 1.58 3.21 -8.82
N VAL A 20 0.42 3.90 -8.84
CA VAL A 20 -0.20 4.48 -7.63
C VAL A 20 -0.62 3.40 -6.64
N LEU A 21 -1.32 2.35 -7.07
CA LEU A 21 -1.75 1.28 -6.18
C LEU A 21 -0.57 0.51 -5.58
N VAL A 22 0.44 0.21 -6.40
CA VAL A 22 1.66 -0.45 -5.93
C VAL A 22 2.40 0.41 -4.92
N ALA A 23 2.53 1.72 -5.18
CA ALA A 23 3.18 2.65 -4.27
C ALA A 23 2.43 2.79 -2.93
N LEU A 24 1.09 2.91 -2.96
CA LEU A 24 0.27 2.93 -1.74
C LEU A 24 0.44 1.65 -0.92
N PHE A 25 0.37 0.49 -1.57
CA PHE A 25 0.52 -0.79 -0.90
C PHE A 25 1.92 -0.98 -0.30
N ALA A 26 2.98 -0.70 -1.08
CA ALA A 26 4.36 -0.78 -0.61
C ALA A 26 4.63 0.21 0.54
N THR A 27 4.06 1.42 0.47
CA THR A 27 4.16 2.42 1.54
C THR A 27 3.44 1.95 2.80
N GLY A 28 2.29 1.30 2.68
CA GLY A 28 1.57 0.70 3.81
C GLY A 28 2.41 -0.38 4.53
N ILE A 29 3.04 -1.27 3.77
CA ILE A 29 3.97 -2.29 4.33
C ILE A 29 5.15 -1.63 5.02
N LYS A 30 5.78 -0.64 4.38
CA LYS A 30 6.88 0.13 4.96
C LYS A 30 6.47 0.76 6.29
N LEU A 31 5.28 1.34 6.38
CA LEU A 31 4.82 2.01 7.59
C LEU A 31 4.57 1.02 8.73
N PHE A 32 3.98 -0.15 8.45
CA PHE A 32 3.83 -1.20 9.47
C PHE A 32 5.14 -1.84 9.91
N SER A 33 6.19 -1.74 9.08
CA SER A 33 7.54 -2.14 9.43
C SER A 33 8.32 -1.09 10.22
N THR A 34 7.73 0.08 10.54
CA THR A 34 8.42 1.13 11.28
C THR A 34 8.69 0.67 12.72
N PRO A 35 9.95 0.65 13.18
CA PRO A 35 10.28 0.24 14.53
C PRO A 35 9.80 1.28 15.56
N PRO A 36 9.58 0.88 16.82
CA PRO A 36 9.32 1.82 17.91
C PRO A 36 10.44 2.86 18.08
N PRO A 37 10.13 4.10 18.53
CA PRO A 37 11.07 5.22 18.53
C PRO A 37 12.25 5.14 19.53
N ASP A 38 12.41 4.02 20.24
CA ASP A 38 13.32 3.88 21.37
C ASP A 38 14.16 2.58 21.30
N VAL A 39 14.00 1.81 20.22
CA VAL A 39 14.87 0.67 19.92
C VAL A 39 16.08 1.15 19.13
N ALA A 40 17.17 1.48 19.82
CA ALA A 40 18.49 1.49 19.19
C ALA A 40 18.72 0.09 18.60
N TYR A 41 19.01 -0.01 17.30
CA TYR A 41 19.25 -1.30 16.63
C TYR A 41 20.50 -1.96 17.23
N THR A 42 20.31 -2.87 18.20
CA THR A 42 21.39 -3.59 18.89
C THR A 42 21.33 -5.09 18.66
N GLY A 43 20.89 -5.53 17.46
CA GLY A 43 20.86 -6.95 17.09
C GLY A 43 21.78 -7.22 15.90
N SER A 44 22.73 -8.16 16.05
CA SER A 44 23.44 -8.72 14.89
C SER A 44 22.42 -9.43 14.02
N ALA A 45 22.49 -9.29 12.69
CA ALA A 45 21.46 -9.69 11.73
C ALA A 45 21.15 -11.21 11.63
N ARG A 46 21.33 -12.01 12.69
CA ARG A 46 21.30 -13.47 12.67
C ARG A 46 20.89 -14.17 13.98
N ASP A 47 20.26 -13.50 14.95
CA ASP A 47 19.58 -14.21 16.04
C ASP A 47 18.07 -14.34 15.74
N ASP A 48 17.60 -15.59 15.74
CA ASP A 48 16.31 -16.04 15.20
C ASP A 48 15.29 -16.25 16.34
N GLU A 49 15.31 -15.40 17.38
CA GLU A 49 14.31 -15.41 18.46
C GLU A 49 13.76 -14.00 18.69
N THR A 50 12.58 -13.73 18.12
CA THR A 50 11.75 -12.54 18.38
C THR A 50 11.06 -12.54 19.75
N ASP A 51 11.53 -13.34 20.72
CA ASP A 51 10.82 -13.55 21.99
C ASP A 51 11.10 -12.49 23.07
N ASP A 52 12.06 -11.57 22.86
CA ASP A 52 12.48 -10.58 23.86
C ASP A 52 12.27 -9.10 23.45
N VAL A 53 11.05 -8.72 23.02
CA VAL A 53 10.68 -7.29 22.93
C VAL A 53 9.44 -6.99 23.77
N ALA A 54 9.59 -7.12 25.08
CA ALA A 54 8.70 -6.49 26.04
C ALA A 54 9.07 -5.00 26.16
N GLY A 55 8.31 -4.10 25.52
CA GLY A 55 8.26 -2.71 26.01
C GLY A 55 7.91 -1.59 25.04
N SER A 56 8.11 -1.72 23.73
CA SER A 56 7.91 -0.58 22.82
C SER A 56 6.86 -0.89 21.74
N THR A 57 5.74 -0.16 21.80
CA THR A 57 4.64 -0.30 20.84
C THR A 57 4.97 0.49 19.57
N ARG A 58 4.66 -0.08 18.41
CA ARG A 58 4.76 0.61 17.11
C ARG A 58 4.11 2.00 17.17
N PRO A 59 4.74 3.05 16.62
CA PRO A 59 4.22 4.40 16.75
C PRO A 59 2.84 4.53 16.12
N LEU A 60 1.89 5.20 16.82
CA LEU A 60 0.50 5.34 16.37
C LEU A 60 0.39 5.97 14.97
N ALA A 61 1.25 6.94 14.66
CA ALA A 61 1.30 7.58 13.34
C ALA A 61 1.59 6.55 12.23
N ALA A 62 2.46 5.58 12.49
CA ALA A 62 2.79 4.55 11.52
C ALA A 62 1.66 3.53 11.34
N THR A 63 0.93 3.22 12.42
CA THR A 63 -0.26 2.38 12.35
C THR A 63 -1.37 3.05 11.56
N ILE A 64 -1.71 4.31 11.90
CA ILE A 64 -2.79 5.07 11.24
C ILE A 64 -2.47 5.29 9.77
N GLY A 65 -1.24 5.70 9.44
CA GLY A 65 -0.84 5.92 8.05
C GLY A 65 -0.80 4.62 7.24
N GLY A 66 -0.44 3.49 7.85
CA GLY A 66 -0.46 2.18 7.21
C GLY A 66 -1.89 1.80 6.86
N ILE A 67 -2.80 1.87 7.84
CA ILE A 67 -4.24 1.61 7.64
C ILE A 67 -4.81 2.53 6.55
N ALA A 68 -4.47 3.82 6.56
CA ALA A 68 -4.91 4.76 5.54
C ALA A 68 -4.43 4.37 4.12
N CYS A 69 -3.17 3.97 3.96
CA CYS A 69 -2.64 3.48 2.68
C CYS A 69 -3.39 2.25 2.17
N PHE A 70 -3.62 1.25 3.04
CA PHE A 70 -4.37 0.05 2.68
C PHE A 70 -5.82 0.34 2.35
N ALA A 71 -6.48 1.23 3.11
CA ALA A 71 -7.85 1.66 2.84
C ALA A 71 -7.96 2.36 1.48
N LEU A 72 -7.04 3.28 1.15
CA LEU A 72 -7.01 3.95 -0.15
C LEU A 72 -6.76 2.96 -1.30
N ALA A 73 -5.84 2.00 -1.12
CA ALA A 73 -5.59 0.97 -2.12
C ALA A 73 -6.83 0.08 -2.33
N ALA A 74 -7.48 -0.35 -1.24
CA ALA A 74 -8.71 -1.14 -1.31
C ALA A 74 -9.84 -0.38 -2.00
N LEU A 75 -10.03 0.91 -1.67
CA LEU A 75 -11.01 1.77 -2.33
C LEU A 75 -10.73 1.90 -3.83
N GLY A 76 -9.47 2.08 -4.23
CA GLY A 76 -9.08 2.13 -5.63
C GLY A 76 -9.39 0.84 -6.39
N VAL A 77 -9.12 -0.32 -5.79
CA VAL A 77 -9.46 -1.63 -6.37
C VAL A 77 -10.97 -1.83 -6.45
N LEU A 78 -11.70 -1.54 -5.38
CA LEU A 78 -13.16 -1.66 -5.34
C LEU A 78 -13.82 -0.74 -6.36
N TYR A 79 -13.29 0.47 -6.55
CA TYR A 79 -13.76 1.37 -7.59
C TYR A 79 -13.46 0.83 -9.00
N GLY A 80 -12.30 0.23 -9.22
CA GLY A 80 -11.98 -0.46 -10.47
C GLY A 80 -12.96 -1.62 -10.75
N VAL A 81 -13.23 -2.47 -9.75
CA VAL A 81 -14.22 -3.55 -9.86
C VAL A 81 -15.62 -3.01 -10.13
N TYR A 82 -16.00 -1.95 -9.40
CA TYR A 82 -17.27 -1.24 -9.60
C TYR A 82 -17.41 -0.85 -11.07
N LEU A 83 -16.39 -0.24 -11.69
CA LEU A 83 -16.39 0.19 -13.10
C LEU A 83 -16.26 -0.94 -14.14
N ILE A 84 -15.82 -2.14 -13.78
CA ILE A 84 -15.72 -3.28 -14.71
C ILE A 84 -17.04 -4.05 -14.77
N VAL A 85 -17.75 -4.17 -13.64
CA VAL A 85 -18.97 -4.99 -13.53
C VAL A 85 -20.20 -4.13 -13.84
N PRO A 86 -20.90 -4.35 -14.98
CA PRO A 86 -22.05 -3.53 -15.38
C PRO A 86 -23.29 -3.70 -14.51
N ALA A 87 -23.31 -4.70 -13.63
CA ALA A 87 -24.37 -4.87 -12.64
C ALA A 87 -24.16 -4.01 -11.38
N LEU A 88 -22.94 -3.50 -11.17
CA LEU A 88 -22.59 -2.69 -10.00
C LEU A 88 -22.66 -1.19 -10.30
N HIS A 89 -22.34 -0.77 -11.53
CA HIS A 89 -22.52 0.60 -12.02
C HIS A 89 -23.64 0.66 -13.06
N GLY A 90 -24.45 1.72 -13.05
CA GLY A 90 -25.52 1.96 -14.03
C GLY A 90 -25.01 2.63 -15.29
#